data_AF-A0A6P6S4A2-F1
#
_entry.id   AF-A0A6P6S4A2-F1
#
_cell.length_a   1.000
_cell.length_b   1.000
_cell.length_c   1.000
_cell.angle_alpha   90.00
_cell.angle_beta   90.00
_cell.angle_gamma   90.00
#
_symmetry.space_group_name_H-M   'P 1'
#
loop_
_entity.id
_entity.type
_entity.pdbx_description
1 polymer ?
#
loop_
_entity_poly.entity_id
_entity_poly.type
_entity_poly.pdbx_seq_one_letter_code
_entity_poly.pdbx_strand_id
1 'polypeptide(L)'
;MRAAIAGKGASAQWGCSSQKKLCRGVKRGANSKASGGQNVFPRDISLVPVLLAVRLSPHSQDGKALYPQATSPCAANSRLYVGITAYELRQKAPKDLQKQLEDLKKELSQLRVSKGAGGVASKLVKITKVRKAIARVLTVYNHKRRDEAKQFFKGNKHKPKDLRLKKTRAIRQRLDLSQRRKMTVRRTKKVQNVPRRKYALLA
;
A
#
# COMPACT_ATOMS: atom_id res chain seq x y z
N MET A 1 7.04 -62.91 -20.22
CA MET A 1 6.76 -61.97 -21.32
C MET A 1 6.81 -60.54 -20.79
N ARG A 2 7.63 -59.70 -21.43
CA ARG A 2 7.67 -58.22 -21.47
C ARG A 2 7.93 -57.38 -20.20
N ALA A 3 8.93 -56.51 -20.38
CA ALA A 3 9.54 -55.53 -19.48
C ALA A 3 8.82 -54.17 -19.39
N ALA A 4 9.20 -53.36 -18.39
CA ALA A 4 9.46 -51.89 -18.45
C ALA A 4 9.87 -51.41 -17.02
N ILE A 5 11.10 -50.98 -16.72
CA ILE A 5 11.84 -49.73 -17.01
C ILE A 5 11.36 -48.48 -16.20
N ALA A 6 12.35 -47.87 -15.52
CA ALA A 6 12.47 -46.52 -14.92
C ALA A 6 11.87 -46.29 -13.51
N GLY A 7 12.52 -45.61 -12.56
CA GLY A 7 13.67 -44.71 -12.67
C GLY A 7 14.35 -44.40 -11.33
N LYS A 8 15.61 -43.95 -11.45
CA LYS A 8 16.56 -43.61 -10.39
C LYS A 8 16.08 -42.41 -9.57
N GLY A 9 16.04 -42.57 -8.24
CA GLY A 9 15.85 -41.48 -7.29
C GLY A 9 17.12 -40.63 -7.17
N ALA A 10 17.05 -39.37 -7.61
CA ALA A 10 18.08 -38.38 -7.37
C ALA A 10 17.83 -37.74 -5.99
N SER A 11 18.65 -38.13 -5.01
CA SER A 11 18.74 -37.50 -3.70
C SER A 11 19.46 -36.15 -3.81
N ALA A 12 18.71 -35.06 -3.67
CA ALA A 12 19.29 -33.71 -3.58
C ALA A 12 19.84 -33.48 -2.16
N GLN A 13 21.12 -33.78 -1.98
CA GLN A 13 21.93 -33.21 -0.90
C GLN A 13 22.15 -31.72 -1.19
N TRP A 14 21.67 -30.83 -0.33
CA TRP A 14 22.24 -29.49 -0.22
C TRP A 14 22.79 -29.33 1.19
N GLY A 15 24.12 -29.41 1.23
CA GLY A 15 24.94 -29.29 2.41
C GLY A 15 24.76 -27.92 3.07
N CYS A 16 24.60 -28.00 4.38
CA CYS A 16 24.77 -26.90 5.32
C CYS A 16 26.28 -26.58 5.37
N SER A 17 26.72 -25.44 4.79
CA SER A 17 28.04 -24.88 5.09
C SER A 17 27.91 -23.44 5.59
N SER A 18 27.99 -23.36 6.91
CA SER A 18 28.63 -22.33 7.70
C SER A 18 29.30 -21.19 6.93
N GLN A 19 28.79 -19.97 7.09
CA GLN A 19 29.63 -18.79 7.18
C GLN A 19 29.03 -17.79 8.17
N LYS A 20 29.52 -17.88 9.42
CA LYS A 20 29.58 -16.78 10.38
C LYS A 20 30.22 -15.57 9.68
N LYS A 21 29.57 -14.41 9.72
CA LYS A 21 30.26 -13.13 9.92
C LYS A 21 29.29 -12.07 10.46
N LEU A 22 29.69 -11.61 11.65
CA LEU A 22 29.34 -10.41 12.40
C LEU A 22 28.55 -9.33 11.66
N CYS A 23 27.45 -8.87 12.30
CA CYS A 23 27.07 -7.45 12.33
C CYS A 23 26.32 -7.13 13.64
N ARG A 24 27.13 -6.70 14.61
CA ARG A 24 26.85 -5.87 15.81
C ARG A 24 25.38 -5.56 16.14
N GLY A 25 24.88 -6.21 17.19
CA GLY A 25 23.66 -5.79 17.88
C GLY A 25 23.92 -4.55 18.76
N VAL A 26 23.29 -3.43 18.40
CA VAL A 26 23.23 -2.25 19.25
C VAL A 26 22.17 -2.51 20.33
N LYS A 27 22.64 -2.76 21.55
CA LYS A 27 21.85 -2.69 22.79
C LYS A 27 21.20 -1.30 22.87
N ARG A 28 19.87 -1.21 22.91
CA ARG A 28 19.18 -0.05 23.49
C ARG A 28 18.58 -0.50 24.81
N GLY A 29 19.10 0.12 25.86
CA GLY A 29 18.80 -0.19 27.25
C GLY A 29 17.35 0.07 27.61
N ALA A 30 16.93 -0.69 28.62
CA ALA A 30 15.77 -0.41 29.44
C ALA A 30 16.05 0.78 30.37
N ASN A 31 15.15 1.76 30.40
CA ASN A 31 14.76 2.60 31.55
C ASN A 31 13.63 3.51 31.05
N SER A 32 12.58 3.89 31.77
CA SER A 32 12.37 3.97 33.21
C SER A 32 10.87 4.09 33.48
N LYS A 33 10.53 3.84 34.74
CA LYS A 33 9.25 4.00 35.44
C LYS A 33 8.46 5.26 35.03
N ALA A 34 7.14 5.11 34.85
CA ALA A 34 6.18 6.17 35.12
C ALA A 34 5.04 5.57 35.95
N SER A 35 5.02 6.02 37.19
CA SER A 35 4.09 5.73 38.27
C SER A 35 2.68 6.24 37.99
N GLY A 36 1.70 5.51 38.53
CA GLY A 36 0.54 6.02 39.26
C GLY A 36 -0.21 7.23 38.72
N GLY A 37 -1.45 6.98 38.29
CA GLY A 37 -2.50 8.00 38.19
C GLY A 37 -3.85 7.33 38.34
N GLN A 38 -4.41 7.38 39.55
CA GLN A 38 -5.72 6.85 39.90
C GLN A 38 -6.86 7.65 39.23
N ASN A 39 -8.00 6.98 39.10
CA ASN A 39 -9.28 7.46 38.59
C ASN A 39 -9.75 8.79 39.18
N VAL A 40 -10.37 9.66 38.36
CA VAL A 40 -11.42 10.58 38.83
C VAL A 40 -12.51 10.75 37.75
N PHE A 41 -13.60 10.02 37.94
CA PHE A 41 -15.02 10.27 37.63
C PHE A 41 -15.57 10.51 36.20
N PRO A 42 -16.79 9.98 35.93
CA PRO A 42 -17.54 10.14 34.68
C PRO A 42 -18.35 11.44 34.70
N ARG A 43 -18.63 12.00 33.51
CA ARG A 43 -19.71 12.97 33.34
C ARG A 43 -20.79 12.35 32.48
N ASP A 44 -21.73 11.71 33.18
CA ASP A 44 -23.11 11.63 32.75
C ASP A 44 -23.64 13.06 32.63
N ILE A 45 -24.18 13.42 31.45
CA ILE A 45 -25.12 14.52 31.30
C ILE A 45 -26.35 13.91 30.64
N SER A 46 -27.31 13.61 31.51
CA SER A 46 -28.69 13.31 31.18
C SER A 46 -29.37 14.47 30.45
N LEU A 47 -30.29 14.10 29.55
CA LEU A 47 -31.53 14.77 29.14
C LEU A 47 -31.71 16.25 29.50
N VAL A 48 -31.99 17.10 28.48
CA VAL A 48 -33.34 17.67 28.22
C VAL A 48 -33.46 18.03 26.71
N PRO A 49 -34.54 17.66 26.00
CA PRO A 49 -34.90 18.21 24.70
C PRO A 49 -35.97 19.32 24.87
N VAL A 50 -35.81 20.44 24.19
CA VAL A 50 -36.89 21.44 24.03
C VAL A 50 -37.34 21.43 22.57
N LEU A 51 -38.62 21.07 22.36
CA LEU A 51 -39.38 21.32 21.15
C LEU A 51 -39.47 22.84 20.89
N LEU A 52 -39.41 23.28 19.63
CA LEU A 52 -40.60 23.57 18.82
C LEU A 52 -40.17 24.14 17.47
N ALA A 53 -40.85 23.68 16.43
CA ALA A 53 -40.62 24.06 15.04
C ALA A 53 -41.23 25.43 14.71
N VAL A 54 -40.52 26.21 13.89
CA VAL A 54 -41.13 27.16 12.94
C VAL A 54 -40.54 26.83 11.56
N ARG A 55 -41.43 26.39 10.65
CA ARG A 55 -41.16 26.29 9.21
C ARG A 55 -41.06 27.70 8.63
N LEU A 56 -40.17 27.92 7.66
CA LEU A 56 -40.42 28.67 6.42
C LEU A 56 -39.20 28.56 5.46
N SER A 57 -39.45 27.87 4.34
CA SER A 57 -38.87 28.01 2.99
C SER A 57 -37.39 27.71 2.67
N PRO A 58 -37.12 27.24 1.43
CA PRO A 58 -35.91 26.49 1.08
C PRO A 58 -34.82 27.42 0.55
N HIS A 59 -33.70 27.52 1.29
CA HIS A 59 -32.48 28.08 0.73
C HIS A 59 -31.82 27.07 -0.20
N SER A 60 -31.98 27.35 -1.50
CA SER A 60 -31.01 27.23 -2.58
C SER A 60 -29.88 26.21 -2.38
N GLN A 61 -29.83 25.29 -3.34
CA GLN A 61 -28.65 24.54 -3.71
C GLN A 61 -27.49 25.51 -3.93
N ASP A 62 -26.60 25.68 -2.95
CA ASP A 62 -25.26 26.23 -3.15
C ASP A 62 -24.39 25.89 -1.94
N GLY A 63 -24.28 24.59 -1.66
CA GLY A 63 -23.17 24.04 -0.89
C GLY A 63 -21.88 24.10 -1.70
N LYS A 64 -21.45 25.29 -2.12
CA LYS A 64 -20.10 25.52 -2.65
C LYS A 64 -19.15 25.17 -1.51
N ALA A 65 -18.50 24.03 -1.64
CA ALA A 65 -17.46 23.58 -0.73
C ALA A 65 -16.46 24.72 -0.51
N LEU A 66 -16.48 25.30 0.70
CA LEU A 66 -15.43 26.16 1.25
C LEU A 66 -14.22 25.29 1.61
N TYR A 67 -13.71 24.58 0.62
CA TYR A 67 -12.30 24.27 0.54
C TYR A 67 -11.84 25.08 -0.67
N PRO A 68 -10.89 26.02 -0.54
CA PRO A 68 -10.30 26.60 -1.73
C PRO A 68 -9.82 25.42 -2.57
N GLN A 69 -10.44 25.23 -3.73
CA GLN A 69 -9.90 24.33 -4.72
C GLN A 69 -8.52 24.90 -4.99
N ALA A 70 -7.50 24.23 -4.45
CA ALA A 70 -6.16 24.44 -4.93
C ALA A 70 -6.26 24.07 -6.41
N THR A 71 -6.45 25.07 -7.27
CA THR A 71 -6.05 25.03 -8.67
C THR A 71 -4.54 24.93 -8.63
N SER A 72 -4.10 23.73 -8.28
CA SER A 72 -2.74 23.26 -8.32
C SER A 72 -2.24 23.60 -9.73
N PRO A 73 -1.29 24.53 -9.88
CA PRO A 73 -0.59 24.70 -11.14
C PRO A 73 0.32 23.49 -11.41
N CYS A 74 0.31 22.46 -10.57
CA CYS A 74 1.20 21.31 -10.66
C CYS A 74 0.77 20.30 -11.74
N ALA A 75 -0.35 20.53 -12.44
CA ALA A 75 -0.79 19.71 -13.57
C ALA A 75 -0.26 20.16 -14.94
N ALA A 76 0.52 21.25 -15.00
CA ALA A 76 1.14 21.73 -16.22
C ALA A 76 2.66 21.49 -16.18
N ASN A 77 3.10 20.24 -16.39
CA ASN A 77 4.37 19.88 -17.06
C ASN A 77 4.69 18.37 -17.02
N SER A 78 3.71 17.52 -17.33
CA SER A 78 3.97 16.10 -17.66
C SER A 78 3.77 15.77 -19.14
N ARG A 79 3.20 16.69 -19.93
CA ARG A 79 2.83 16.47 -21.33
C ARG A 79 3.97 16.63 -22.34
N LEU A 80 5.11 17.23 -21.98
CA LEU A 80 6.23 17.43 -22.92
C LEU A 80 7.44 16.56 -22.58
N TYR A 81 7.21 15.26 -22.45
CA TYR A 81 8.29 14.28 -22.46
C TYR A 81 8.02 13.21 -23.53
N VAL A 82 8.46 13.48 -24.76
CA VAL A 82 8.58 12.45 -25.79
C VAL A 82 9.77 11.56 -25.43
N GLY A 83 9.46 10.43 -24.81
CA GLY A 83 10.43 9.41 -24.42
C GLY A 83 9.69 8.22 -23.81
N ILE A 84 10.34 7.05 -23.87
CA ILE A 84 9.82 5.70 -23.51
C ILE A 84 8.52 5.73 -22.69
N THR A 85 7.41 5.34 -23.31
CA THR A 85 6.11 5.35 -22.65
C THR A 85 5.97 4.13 -21.74
N ALA A 86 5.30 4.30 -20.59
CA ALA A 86 5.13 3.21 -19.64
C ALA A 86 4.22 2.10 -20.17
N TYR A 87 3.31 2.44 -21.09
CA TYR A 87 2.40 1.48 -21.72
C TYR A 87 3.18 0.44 -22.55
N GLU A 88 4.10 0.90 -23.41
CA GLU A 88 4.94 0.02 -24.21
C GLU A 88 5.79 -0.94 -23.35
N LEU A 89 6.34 -0.44 -22.24
CA LEU A 89 7.15 -1.26 -21.33
C LEU A 89 6.36 -2.35 -20.60
N ARG A 90 5.05 -2.14 -20.38
CA ARG A 90 4.20 -3.15 -19.75
C ARG A 90 4.00 -4.37 -20.63
N GLN A 91 4.05 -4.22 -21.96
CA GLN A 91 3.86 -5.33 -22.90
C GLN A 91 5.12 -6.18 -23.12
N LYS A 92 6.32 -5.66 -22.80
CA LYS A 92 7.61 -6.36 -23.01
C LYS A 92 7.89 -7.43 -21.96
N ALA A 93 8.71 -8.44 -22.28
CA ALA A 93 9.11 -9.46 -21.31
C ALA A 93 10.09 -8.90 -20.24
N PRO A 94 10.17 -9.49 -19.04
CA PRO A 94 11.05 -9.00 -17.97
C PRO A 94 12.54 -9.04 -18.34
N LYS A 95 12.95 -10.00 -19.20
CA LYS A 95 14.33 -10.09 -19.71
C LYS A 95 14.67 -8.91 -20.63
N ASP A 96 13.74 -8.49 -21.48
CA ASP A 96 13.95 -7.36 -22.39
C ASP A 96 14.01 -6.03 -21.64
N LEU A 97 13.25 -5.91 -20.53
CA LEU A 97 13.34 -4.76 -19.64
C LEU A 97 14.72 -4.66 -18.96
N GLN A 98 15.35 -5.78 -18.63
CA GLN A 98 16.71 -5.80 -18.06
C GLN A 98 17.76 -5.36 -19.07
N LYS A 99 17.66 -5.82 -20.32
CA LYS A 99 18.55 -5.38 -21.41
C LYS A 99 18.44 -3.87 -21.65
N GLN A 100 17.20 -3.36 -21.81
CA GLN A 100 16.94 -1.93 -21.97
C GLN A 100 17.47 -1.09 -20.79
N LEU A 101 17.42 -1.63 -19.57
CA LEU A 101 17.97 -0.97 -18.38
C LEU A 101 19.49 -0.84 -18.47
N GLU A 102 20.20 -1.88 -18.90
CA GLU A 102 21.66 -1.87 -19.04
C GLU A 102 22.13 -0.89 -20.11
N ASP A 103 21.44 -0.83 -21.24
CA ASP A 103 21.76 0.10 -22.32
C ASP A 103 21.59 1.56 -21.88
N LEU A 104 20.45 1.88 -21.24
CA LEU A 104 20.21 3.22 -20.68
C LEU A 104 21.22 3.61 -19.59
N LYS A 105 21.73 2.65 -18.82
CA LYS A 105 22.80 2.90 -17.83
C LYS A 105 24.13 3.23 -18.50
N LYS A 106 24.50 2.51 -19.56
CA LYS A 106 25.72 2.78 -20.34
C LYS A 106 25.65 4.18 -20.96
N GLU A 107 24.52 4.52 -21.58
CA GLU A 107 24.27 5.87 -22.11
C GLU A 107 24.40 6.95 -21.04
N LEU A 108 23.80 6.73 -19.86
CA LEU A 108 23.90 7.68 -18.75
C LEU A 108 25.36 7.90 -18.32
N SER A 109 26.14 6.82 -18.19
CA SER A 109 27.57 6.90 -17.82
C SER A 109 28.37 7.71 -18.86
N GLN A 110 28.16 7.48 -20.15
CA GLN A 110 28.80 8.23 -21.22
C GLN A 110 28.43 9.73 -21.19
N LEU A 111 27.15 10.05 -20.93
CA LEU A 111 26.68 11.44 -20.81
C LEU A 111 27.26 12.15 -19.58
N ARG A 112 27.53 11.43 -18.48
CA ARG A 112 28.19 11.99 -17.29
C ARG A 112 29.65 12.33 -17.54
N VAL A 113 30.40 11.46 -18.22
CA VAL A 113 31.78 11.75 -18.63
C VAL A 113 31.81 12.96 -19.56
N SER A 114 30.90 12.99 -20.55
CA SER A 114 30.77 14.13 -21.47
C SER A 114 30.46 15.44 -20.74
N LYS A 115 29.66 15.41 -19.67
CA LYS A 115 29.40 16.59 -18.83
C LYS A 115 30.66 17.06 -18.11
N GLY A 116 31.47 16.14 -17.58
CA GLY A 116 32.72 16.46 -16.88
C GLY A 116 33.76 17.13 -17.78
N ALA A 117 33.82 16.75 -19.06
CA ALA A 117 34.72 17.32 -20.05
C ALA A 117 34.22 18.64 -20.69
N GLY A 118 33.21 19.31 -20.10
CA GLY A 118 32.67 20.57 -20.66
C GLY A 118 31.78 20.40 -21.89
N GLY A 119 30.99 19.32 -21.95
CA GLY A 119 30.24 18.93 -23.14
C GLY A 119 29.07 19.84 -23.58
N VAL A 120 28.69 19.68 -24.85
CA VAL A 120 27.62 20.39 -25.57
C VAL A 120 26.27 20.37 -24.83
N ALA A 121 25.55 21.51 -24.84
CA ALA A 121 24.24 21.69 -24.19
C ALA A 121 23.19 20.61 -24.58
N SER A 122 23.16 20.20 -25.84
CA SER A 122 22.25 19.15 -26.33
C SER A 122 22.46 17.78 -25.64
N LYS A 123 23.70 17.46 -25.23
CA LYS A 123 24.01 16.24 -24.46
C LYS A 123 23.56 16.37 -23.00
N LEU A 124 23.60 17.58 -22.42
CA LEU A 124 23.16 17.85 -21.06
C LEU A 124 21.65 17.67 -20.88
N VAL A 125 20.85 18.13 -21.84
CA VAL A 125 19.38 17.96 -21.81
C VAL A 125 18.98 16.48 -21.82
N LYS A 126 19.73 15.63 -22.53
CA LYS A 126 19.50 14.18 -22.60
C LYS A 126 19.66 13.48 -21.24
N ILE A 127 20.50 14.00 -20.33
CA ILE A 127 20.72 13.39 -19.00
C ILE A 127 19.40 13.28 -18.22
N THR A 128 18.62 14.35 -18.18
CA THR A 128 17.33 14.37 -17.48
C THR A 128 16.35 13.38 -18.11
N LYS A 129 16.41 13.22 -19.43
CA LYS A 129 15.58 12.28 -20.17
C LYS A 129 15.93 10.83 -19.80
N VAL A 130 17.21 10.45 -19.93
CA VAL A 130 17.68 9.09 -19.62
C VAL A 130 17.43 8.71 -18.14
N ARG A 131 17.59 9.64 -17.20
CA ARG A 131 17.26 9.39 -15.77
C ARG A 131 15.78 9.06 -15.55
N LYS A 132 14.88 9.81 -16.20
CA LYS A 132 13.43 9.54 -16.15
C LYS A 132 13.10 8.21 -16.84
N ALA A 133 13.78 7.87 -17.94
CA ALA A 133 13.61 6.59 -18.63
C ALA A 133 14.01 5.39 -17.74
N ILE A 134 15.18 5.43 -17.10
CA ILE A 134 15.63 4.38 -16.16
C ILE A 134 14.62 4.20 -15.02
N ALA A 135 14.14 5.32 -14.44
CA ALA A 135 13.15 5.26 -13.38
C ALA A 135 11.85 4.58 -13.83
N ARG A 136 11.38 4.84 -15.07
CA ARG A 136 10.20 4.19 -15.64
C ARG A 136 10.40 2.69 -15.82
N VAL A 137 11.52 2.26 -16.40
CA VAL A 137 11.85 0.83 -16.59
C VAL A 137 11.90 0.09 -15.25
N LEU A 138 12.62 0.64 -14.27
CA LEU A 138 12.68 0.06 -12.91
C LEU A 138 11.30 -0.01 -12.25
N THR A 139 10.46 1.02 -12.42
CA THR A 139 9.11 1.02 -11.87
C THR A 139 8.26 -0.10 -12.45
N VAL A 140 8.27 -0.30 -13.77
CA VAL A 140 7.51 -1.36 -14.44
C VAL A 140 8.05 -2.75 -14.07
N TYR A 141 9.37 -2.92 -14.02
CA TYR A 141 10.00 -4.17 -13.59
C TYR A 141 9.62 -4.55 -12.15
N ASN A 142 9.69 -3.59 -11.22
CA ASN A 142 9.30 -3.80 -9.82
C ASN A 142 7.80 -4.06 -9.66
N HIS A 143 6.96 -3.43 -10.49
CA HIS A 143 5.52 -3.67 -10.52
C HIS A 143 5.24 -5.13 -10.91
N LYS A 144 5.82 -5.61 -12.03
CA LYS A 144 5.67 -7.00 -12.49
C LYS A 144 6.13 -8.01 -11.43
N ARG A 145 7.32 -7.84 -10.87
CA ARG A 145 7.83 -8.70 -9.80
C ARG A 145 6.92 -8.74 -8.58
N ARG A 146 6.36 -7.59 -8.18
CA ARG A 146 5.41 -7.54 -7.06
C ARG A 146 4.09 -8.21 -7.39
N ASP A 147 3.60 -8.09 -8.61
CA ASP A 147 2.33 -8.71 -9.00
C ASP A 147 2.44 -10.23 -9.11
N GLU A 148 3.54 -10.75 -9.66
CA GLU A 148 3.88 -12.17 -9.62
C GLU A 148 3.90 -12.69 -8.17
N ALA A 149 4.55 -11.96 -7.25
CA ALA A 149 4.56 -12.31 -5.83
C ALA A 149 3.16 -12.24 -5.19
N LYS A 150 2.33 -11.23 -5.54
CA LYS A 150 0.94 -11.14 -5.05
C LYS A 150 0.09 -12.30 -5.52
N GLN A 151 0.26 -12.74 -6.77
CA GLN A 151 -0.45 -13.88 -7.35
C GLN A 151 -0.04 -15.17 -6.63
N PHE A 152 1.26 -15.40 -6.44
CA PHE A 152 1.78 -16.55 -5.71
C PHE A 152 1.29 -16.62 -4.25
N PHE A 153 1.26 -15.50 -3.53
CA PHE A 153 0.77 -15.42 -2.15
C PHE A 153 -0.73 -15.10 -2.04
N LYS A 154 -1.51 -15.23 -3.11
CA LYS A 154 -2.96 -15.07 -3.05
C LYS A 154 -3.57 -16.23 -2.26
N GLY A 155 -4.53 -15.97 -1.38
CA GLY A 155 -5.14 -16.99 -0.51
C GLY A 155 -4.29 -17.47 0.67
N ASN A 156 -2.96 -17.41 0.59
CA ASN A 156 -2.08 -17.86 1.68
C ASN A 156 -2.27 -17.06 2.98
N LYS A 157 -2.33 -17.77 4.12
CA LYS A 157 -2.41 -17.17 5.46
C LYS A 157 -1.17 -16.33 5.79
N HIS A 158 0.02 -16.83 5.45
CA HIS A 158 1.29 -16.19 5.76
C HIS A 158 1.87 -15.47 4.54
N LYS A 159 1.64 -14.16 4.47
CA LYS A 159 2.22 -13.29 3.44
C LYS A 159 3.42 -12.51 3.97
N PRO A 160 4.44 -12.24 3.13
CA PRO A 160 5.52 -11.32 3.44
C PRO A 160 5.01 -9.96 3.93
N LYS A 161 5.77 -9.28 4.80
CA LYS A 161 5.38 -7.99 5.39
C LYS A 161 5.12 -6.90 4.34
N ASP A 162 5.82 -6.95 3.20
CA ASP A 162 5.72 -5.97 2.12
C ASP A 162 4.39 -6.04 1.36
N LEU A 163 3.81 -7.25 1.24
CA LEU A 163 2.55 -7.48 0.54
C LEU A 163 1.32 -7.28 1.43
N ARG A 164 1.51 -7.01 2.73
CA ARG A 164 0.41 -6.74 3.66
C ARG A 164 -0.17 -5.35 3.39
N LEU A 165 -1.48 -5.22 3.56
CA LEU A 165 -2.17 -3.93 3.49
C LEU A 165 -1.57 -2.96 4.52
N LYS A 166 -1.24 -1.74 4.08
CA LYS A 166 -0.78 -0.67 4.96
C LYS A 166 -1.98 -0.08 5.70
N LYS A 167 -2.09 -0.39 6.99
CA LYS A 167 -3.08 0.15 7.95
C LYS A 167 -2.37 0.54 9.23
N THR A 168 -2.99 1.38 10.05
CA THR A 168 -2.45 1.72 11.38
C THR A 168 -2.38 0.47 12.28
N ARG A 169 -1.51 0.50 13.30
CA ARG A 169 -1.34 -0.62 14.25
C ARG A 169 -2.65 -0.93 14.99
N ALA A 170 -3.35 0.10 15.47
CA ALA A 170 -4.63 -0.04 16.15
C ALA A 170 -5.67 -0.76 15.27
N ILE A 171 -5.76 -0.42 13.98
CA ILE A 171 -6.67 -1.08 13.04
C ILE A 171 -6.28 -2.55 12.80
N ARG A 172 -4.99 -2.90 12.88
CA ARG A 172 -4.54 -4.29 12.73
C ARG A 172 -4.80 -5.14 13.98
N GLN A 173 -4.88 -4.52 15.16
CA GLN A 173 -5.07 -5.22 16.45
C GLN A 173 -6.54 -5.30 16.89
N ARG A 174 -7.44 -4.51 16.30
CA ARG A 174 -8.88 -4.58 16.62
C ARG A 174 -9.46 -5.95 16.27
N LEU A 175 -10.52 -6.34 16.99
CA LEU A 175 -11.32 -7.53 16.67
C LEU A 175 -11.89 -7.46 15.24
N ASP A 176 -12.02 -8.63 14.61
CA ASP A 176 -12.69 -8.73 13.32
C ASP A 176 -14.17 -8.35 13.41
N LEU A 177 -14.79 -7.95 12.30
CA LEU A 177 -16.19 -7.57 12.26
C LEU A 177 -17.12 -8.72 12.68
N SER A 178 -16.78 -9.95 12.28
CA SER A 178 -17.51 -11.15 12.65
C SER A 178 -17.46 -11.39 14.17
N GLN A 179 -16.27 -11.28 14.75
CA GLN A 179 -16.04 -11.43 16.20
C GLN A 179 -16.78 -10.34 16.99
N ARG A 180 -16.69 -9.09 16.54
CA ARG A 180 -17.38 -7.96 17.18
C ARG A 180 -18.89 -8.10 17.12
N ARG A 181 -19.45 -8.63 16.03
CA ARG A 181 -20.89 -8.83 15.84
C ARG A 181 -21.40 -10.12 16.45
N LYS A 182 -20.52 -11.04 16.86
CA LYS A 182 -20.90 -12.35 17.40
C LYS A 182 -21.75 -12.14 18.66
N MET A 183 -22.99 -12.61 18.60
CA MET A 183 -23.92 -12.59 19.72
C MET A 183 -23.99 -13.97 20.37
N THR A 184 -24.34 -14.01 21.66
CA THR A 184 -24.66 -15.27 22.34
C THR A 184 -26.00 -15.81 21.82
N VAL A 185 -26.21 -17.13 21.89
CA VAL A 185 -27.46 -17.77 21.43
C VAL A 185 -28.69 -17.13 22.09
N ARG A 186 -28.60 -16.83 23.40
CA ARG A 186 -29.63 -16.11 24.15
C ARG A 186 -29.94 -14.74 23.57
N ARG A 187 -28.91 -13.95 23.25
CA ARG A 187 -29.08 -12.61 22.66
C ARG A 187 -29.66 -12.68 21.26
N THR A 188 -29.19 -13.63 20.43
CA THR A 188 -29.72 -13.85 19.07
C THR A 188 -31.22 -14.15 19.11
N LYS A 189 -31.67 -15.08 19.95
CA LYS A 189 -33.11 -15.40 20.13
C LYS A 189 -33.91 -14.15 20.54
N LYS A 190 -33.42 -13.35 21.50
CA LYS A 190 -34.11 -12.13 21.94
C LYS A 190 -34.26 -11.10 20.81
N VAL A 191 -33.21 -10.89 20.02
CA VAL A 191 -33.20 -9.94 18.90
C VAL A 191 -34.10 -10.43 17.75
N GLN A 192 -34.13 -11.74 17.47
CA GLN A 192 -35.00 -12.34 16.46
C GLN A 192 -36.47 -12.23 16.85
N ASN A 193 -36.81 -12.55 18.10
CA ASN A 193 -38.19 -12.56 18.58
C ASN A 193 -38.78 -11.15 18.69
N VAL A 194 -37.97 -10.16 19.08
CA VAL A 194 -38.42 -8.77 19.29
C VAL A 194 -37.58 -7.80 18.46
N PRO A 195 -37.90 -7.62 17.16
CA PRO A 195 -37.23 -6.65 16.33
C PRO A 195 -37.64 -5.22 16.72
N ARG A 196 -36.73 -4.25 16.55
CA ARG A 196 -37.07 -2.83 16.70
C ARG A 196 -38.01 -2.43 15.57
N ARG A 197 -39.29 -2.23 15.89
CA ARG A 197 -40.31 -1.77 14.93
C ARG A 197 -40.30 -0.24 14.86
N LYS A 198 -40.57 0.30 13.68
CA LYS A 198 -40.81 1.73 13.48
C LYS A 198 -42.30 1.98 13.68
N TYR A 199 -42.68 2.95 14.51
CA TYR A 199 -44.05 3.38 14.70
C TYR A 199 -44.10 4.91 14.74
N ALA A 200 -45.25 5.46 14.39
CA ALA A 200 -45.58 6.87 14.54
C ALA A 200 -46.94 6.97 15.23
N LEU A 201 -47.14 8.02 16.01
CA LEU A 201 -48.44 8.34 16.58
C LEU A 201 -49.15 9.29 15.62
N LEU A 202 -50.43 9.05 15.40
CA LEU A 202 -51.29 10.02 14.75
C LEU A 202 -51.54 11.16 15.73
N ALA A 203 -51.49 12.39 15.23
CA ALA A 203 -51.79 13.59 16.00
C ALA A 203 -53.31 13.74 16.14
#